data_AF-D8SMZ9-F1
#
_entry.id   AF-D8SMZ9-F1
#
_cell.length_a   1.000
_cell.length_b   1.000
_cell.length_c   1.000
_cell.angle_alpha   90.00
_cell.angle_beta   90.00
_cell.angle_gamma   90.00
#
_symmetry.space_group_name_H-M   'P 1'
#
loop_
_entity.id
_entity.type
_entity.pdbx_description
1 polymer ?
#
loop_
_entity_poly.entity_id
_entity_poly.type
_entity_poly.pdbx_seq_one_letter_code
_entity_poly.pdbx_strand_id
1 'polypeptide(L)' 'VGQQKQKWTAEEEAALRAGVEKYGAGKWRAIQKDEEFGPVLVSRSNVDLKDKWRNIS' A
#
# COMPACT_ATOMS: atom_id res chain seq x y z
N VAL A 1 4.38 10.34 23.85
CA VAL A 1 3.23 9.69 23.16
C VAL A 1 3.80 8.80 22.08
N GLY A 2 3.74 7.48 22.27
CA GLY A 2 4.30 6.52 21.32
C GLY A 2 3.49 6.57 20.03
N GLN A 3 4.17 6.82 18.91
CA GLN A 3 3.58 6.75 17.58
C GLN A 3 3.05 5.33 17.38
N GLN A 4 1.73 5.14 17.56
CA GLN A 4 1.08 3.85 17.35
C GLN A 4 1.41 3.44 15.92
N LYS A 5 2.22 2.38 15.77
CA LYS A 5 2.50 1.77 14.47
C LYS A 5 1.14 1.43 13.85
N GLN A 6 0.71 2.25 12.90
CA GLN A 6 -0.58 2.11 12.25
C GLN A 6 -0.55 0.77 11.51
N LYS A 7 -1.19 -0.24 12.11
CA LYS A 7 -1.29 -1.57 11.51
C LYS A 7 -1.99 -1.43 10.17
N TRP A 8 -1.52 -2.19 9.19
CA TRP A 8 -2.21 -2.29 7.91
C TRP A 8 -3.57 -2.94 8.15
N THR A 9 -4.61 -2.32 7.61
CA THR A 9 -5.94 -2.94 7.60
C THR A 9 -6.03 -3.94 6.44
N ALA A 10 -6.97 -4.87 6.54
CA ALA A 10 -7.22 -5.83 5.46
C ALA A 10 -7.56 -5.15 4.13
N GLU A 11 -8.21 -3.97 4.19
CA GLU A 11 -8.55 -3.16 3.01
C GLU A 11 -7.29 -2.58 2.35
N GLU A 12 -6.36 -2.03 3.14
CA GLU A 12 -5.07 -1.55 2.64
C GLU A 12 -4.21 -2.69 2.07
N GLU A 13 -4.20 -3.86 2.72
CA GLU A 13 -3.48 -5.04 2.21
C GLU A 13 -4.09 -5.57 0.91
N ALA A 14 -5.42 -5.59 0.81
CA ALA A 14 -6.12 -5.98 -0.40
C ALA A 14 -5.86 -4.98 -1.55
N ALA A 15 -5.95 -3.68 -1.28
CA ALA A 15 -5.63 -2.63 -2.25
C ALA A 15 -4.16 -2.69 -2.70
N LEU A 16 -3.23 -2.99 -1.78
CA LEU A 16 -1.82 -3.19 -2.13
C LEU A 16 -1.61 -4.42 -3.01
N ARG A 17 -2.23 -5.57 -2.68
CA ARG A 17 -2.13 -6.79 -3.50
C ARG A 17 -2.73 -6.59 -4.88
N ALA A 18 -3.95 -6.05 -4.96
CA ALA A 18 -4.63 -5.76 -6.22
C ALA A 18 -3.84 -4.74 -7.05
N GLY A 19 -3.32 -3.69 -6.43
CA GLY A 19 -2.46 -2.71 -7.09
C GLY A 19 -1.17 -3.31 -7.63
N VAL A 20 -0.49 -4.17 -6.84
CA VAL A 20 0.72 -4.88 -7.30
C VAL A 20 0.40 -5.87 -8.41
N GLU A 21 -0.73 -6.55 -8.37
CA GLU A 21 -1.17 -7.45 -9.44
C GLU A 21 -1.50 -6.68 -10.73
N LYS A 22 -2.16 -5.52 -10.63
CA LYS A 22 -2.53 -4.65 -11.76
C LYS A 22 -1.35 -3.93 -12.40
N TYR A 23 -0.45 -3.37 -11.59
CA TYR A 23 0.66 -2.52 -12.07
C TYR A 23 2.04 -3.18 -12.05
N GLY A 24 2.22 -4.21 -11.22
CA GLY A 24 3.50 -4.85 -10.94
C GLY A 24 4.21 -4.32 -9.69
N ALA A 25 4.95 -5.22 -9.02
CA ALA A 25 5.77 -4.87 -7.87
C ALA A 25 6.85 -3.85 -8.28
N GLY A 26 6.93 -2.74 -7.56
CA GLY A 26 7.85 -1.63 -7.89
C GLY A 26 7.17 -0.38 -8.46
N LYS A 27 5.92 -0.50 -8.94
CA LYS A 27 5.12 0.64 -9.43
C LYS A 27 4.30 1.32 -8.32
N TRP A 28 4.87 1.48 -7.12
CA TRP A 28 4.20 2.03 -5.93
C TRP A 28 3.53 3.38 -6.17
N ARG A 29 4.22 4.29 -6.87
CA ARG A 29 3.67 5.61 -7.23
C ARG A 29 2.44 5.52 -8.12
N ALA A 30 2.37 4.52 -8.99
CA ALA A 30 1.20 4.32 -9.85
C ALA A 30 0.04 3.76 -9.02
N ILE A 31 0.31 2.76 -8.17
CA ILE A 31 -0.66 2.16 -7.26
C ILE A 31 -1.26 3.20 -6.31
N GLN A 32 -0.43 4.06 -5.71
CA GLN A 32 -0.90 5.12 -4.81
C GLN A 32 -1.71 6.21 -5.52
N LYS A 33 -1.51 6.40 -6.83
CA LYS A 33 -2.24 7.40 -7.64
C LYS A 33 -3.45 6.82 -8.37
N ASP A 34 -3.65 5.52 -8.31
CA ASP A 34 -4.79 4.86 -8.92
C ASP A 34 -6.07 5.31 -8.19
N GLU A 35 -7.16 5.51 -8.93
CA GLU A 35 -8.43 6.01 -8.37
C GLU A 35 -9.11 4.98 -7.46
N GLU A 36 -8.79 3.69 -7.62
CA GLU A 36 -9.33 2.55 -6.88
C GLU A 36 -8.51 2.30 -5.59
N PHE A 37 -7.17 2.32 -5.69
CA PHE A 37 -6.30 2.03 -4.55
C PHE A 37 -5.80 3.26 -3.80
N GLY A 38 -5.65 4.40 -4.49
CA GLY A 38 -5.12 5.64 -3.94
C GLY A 38 -5.89 6.17 -2.73
N PRO A 39 -7.23 6.19 -2.73
CA PRO A 39 -8.02 6.61 -1.56
C PRO A 39 -7.77 5.71 -0.34
N VAL A 40 -7.63 4.40 -0.54
CA VAL A 40 -7.36 3.42 0.53
C VAL A 40 -5.93 3.56 1.05
N LEU A 41 -4.97 3.81 0.16
CA LEU A 41 -3.55 3.89 0.46
C LEU A 41 -3.07 5.33 0.68
N VAL A 42 -3.97 6.31 0.80
CA VAL A 42 -3.64 7.74 0.91
C VAL A 42 -2.80 8.05 2.15
N SER A 43 -3.01 7.28 3.23
CA SER A 43 -2.26 7.37 4.47
C SER A 43 -0.94 6.58 4.46
N ARG A 44 -0.63 5.88 3.37
CA ARG A 44 0.60 5.09 3.19
C ARG A 44 1.48 5.75 2.15
N SER A 45 2.76 5.90 2.45
CA SER A 45 3.73 6.41 1.47
C SER A 45 4.16 5.31 0.51
N ASN A 46 4.77 5.68 -0.62
CA ASN A 46 5.41 4.72 -1.53
C ASN A 46 6.45 3.83 -0.85
N VAL A 47 7.11 4.36 0.20
CA VAL A 47 8.03 3.58 1.04
C VAL A 47 7.26 2.55 1.86
N ASP A 48 6.15 2.93 2.51
CA ASP A 48 5.30 2.00 3.28
C ASP A 48 4.76 0.87 2.39
N LEU A 49 4.30 1.19 1.18
CA LEU A 49 3.80 0.22 0.20
C LEU A 49 4.88 -0.83 -0.13
N LYS A 50 6.10 -0.37 -0.42
CA LYS A 50 7.25 -1.23 -0.68
C LYS A 50 7.59 -2.09 0.53
N ASP A 51 7.70 -1.48 1.70
CA ASP A 51 8.13 -2.16 2.92
C ASP A 51 7.10 -3.20 3.35
N LYS A 52 5.82 -2.84 3.31
CA LYS A 52 4.72 -3.77 3.55
C LYS A 52 4.78 -4.93 2.58
N TRP A 53 4.89 -4.67 1.27
CA TRP A 53 4.96 -5.73 0.26
C TRP A 53 6.07 -6.74 0.57
N ARG A 54 7.26 -6.28 0.98
CA ARG A 54 8.36 -7.17 1.38
C ARG A 54 8.07 -8.05 2.60
N ASN A 55 7.13 -7.65 3.45
CA ASN A 55 6.70 -8.42 4.62
C ASN A 55 5.50 -9.34 4.33
N ILE A 56 4.72 -9.11 3.26
CA ILE A 56 3.59 -9.97 2.86
C ILE A 56 3.88 -10.85 1.64
N SER A 57 4.99 -10.60 0.94
CA SER A 57 5.48 -11.38 -0.21
C SER A 57 6.35 -12.55 0.21
#